data_AF-D6AFS9-F1
#
_entry.id   AF-D6AFS9-F1
#
_cell.length_a   1.000
_cell.length_b   1.000
_cell.length_c   1.000
_cell.angle_alpha   90.00
_cell.angle_beta   90.00
_cell.angle_gamma   90.00
#
_symmetry.space_group_name_H-M   'P 1'
#
loop_
_entity.id
_entity.type
_entity.pdbx_description
1 polymer ?
#
loop_
_entity_poly.entity_id
_entity_poly.type
_entity_poly.pdbx_seq_one_letter_code
_entity_poly.pdbx_strand_id
1 'polypeptide(L)'
;MSEAEVGTALNRTRDFLTASSLDPAVLRGERPTKAMALINPHQADVQEYLKKAFRAPDRENDPLLLFSRFRSADVRPVGDVVKTRGRVTFREDEKGAVEVSTDVTYVYPVVRASGDDEVARTIVRREVVMSWDDPAKIVIEPGTFSLVSYKVDTTNGGCDTYTGYLIPAFLADRTTDADGDGPAVDPYDRSTPIEERMREGDGEGCGIATRS
;
A
#
# COMPACT_ATOMS: atom_id res chain seq x y z
N MET A 1 14.75 22.78 10.01
CA MET A 1 13.81 22.59 8.88
C MET A 1 13.02 23.87 8.53
N SER A 2 12.88 24.22 7.26
CA SER A 2 12.12 25.38 6.74
C SER A 2 10.75 25.00 6.14
N GLU A 3 9.83 25.97 6.04
CA GLU A 3 8.49 25.75 5.46
C GLU A 3 8.53 25.29 3.99
N ALA A 4 9.47 25.81 3.19
CA ALA A 4 9.62 25.42 1.79
C ALA A 4 10.12 23.98 1.63
N GLU A 5 11.03 23.53 2.50
CA GLU A 5 11.49 22.15 2.55
C GLU A 5 10.33 21.21 2.93
N VAL A 6 9.55 21.56 3.96
CA VAL A 6 8.36 20.81 4.37
C VAL A 6 7.34 20.73 3.21
N GLY A 7 7.02 21.86 2.59
CA GLY A 7 6.07 21.91 1.46
C GLY A 7 6.51 21.02 0.29
N THR A 8 7.81 21.00 0.00
CA THR A 8 8.38 20.14 -1.04
C THR A 8 8.26 18.66 -0.67
N ALA A 9 8.65 18.28 0.55
CA ALA A 9 8.57 16.91 1.05
C ALA A 9 7.12 16.38 1.05
N LEU A 10 6.15 17.20 1.48
CA LEU A 10 4.73 16.84 1.49
C LEU A 10 4.16 16.68 0.08
N ASN A 11 4.53 17.56 -0.86
CA ASN A 11 4.13 17.43 -2.27
C ASN A 11 4.68 16.16 -2.90
N ARG A 12 5.96 15.85 -2.69
CA ARG A 12 6.58 14.62 -3.23
C ARG A 12 6.07 13.36 -2.55
N THR A 13 5.73 13.42 -1.27
CA THR A 13 5.01 12.36 -0.57
C THR A 13 3.67 12.09 -1.25
N ARG A 14 2.90 13.14 -1.58
CA ARG A 14 1.64 13.00 -2.33
C ARG A 14 1.85 12.39 -3.71
N ASP A 15 2.92 12.75 -4.42
CA ASP A 15 3.29 12.14 -5.70
C ASP A 15 3.51 10.62 -5.54
N PHE A 16 4.23 10.20 -4.51
CA PHE A 16 4.47 8.78 -4.21
C PHE A 16 3.17 8.03 -3.90
N LEU A 17 2.33 8.56 -3.01
CA LEU A 17 1.04 7.94 -2.65
C LEU A 17 0.13 7.78 -3.88
N THR A 18 0.12 8.77 -4.77
CA THR A 18 -0.66 8.73 -6.01
C THR A 18 -0.09 7.71 -6.98
N ALA A 19 1.22 7.74 -7.22
CA ALA A 19 1.88 6.85 -8.16
C ALA A 19 1.88 5.37 -7.71
N SER A 20 1.82 5.11 -6.40
CA SER A 20 1.88 3.75 -5.84
C SER A 20 0.52 3.08 -5.70
N SER A 21 -0.54 3.86 -5.47
CA SER A 21 -1.84 3.33 -5.03
C SER A 21 -3.03 3.90 -5.81
N LEU A 22 -2.86 4.93 -6.63
CA LEU A 22 -3.96 5.57 -7.39
C LEU A 22 -3.73 5.58 -8.91
N ASP A 23 -2.49 5.38 -9.38
CA ASP A 23 -2.18 5.38 -10.82
C ASP A 23 -2.93 4.22 -11.53
N PRO A 24 -3.79 4.50 -12.52
CA PRO A 24 -4.60 3.47 -13.17
C PRO A 24 -3.79 2.36 -13.84
N ALA A 25 -2.57 2.65 -14.32
CA ALA A 25 -1.69 1.64 -14.89
C ALA A 25 -1.21 0.67 -13.81
N VAL A 26 -0.81 1.20 -12.65
CA VAL A 26 -0.38 0.41 -11.49
C VAL A 26 -1.53 -0.45 -10.96
N LEU A 27 -2.73 0.12 -10.86
CA LEU A 27 -3.93 -0.62 -10.45
C LEU A 27 -4.24 -1.78 -11.41
N ARG A 28 -3.97 -1.65 -12.71
CA ARG A 28 -4.12 -2.76 -13.69
C ARG A 28 -2.95 -3.76 -13.70
N GLY A 29 -1.99 -3.61 -12.78
CA GLY A 29 -0.86 -4.52 -12.63
C GLY A 29 0.39 -4.12 -13.42
N GLU A 30 0.44 -2.93 -14.03
CA GLU A 30 1.65 -2.45 -14.68
C GLU A 30 2.71 -2.04 -13.65
N ARG A 31 4.01 -2.12 -13.98
CA ARG A 31 5.10 -1.81 -13.04
C ARG A 31 5.03 -0.33 -12.58
N PRO A 32 5.17 -0.01 -11.27
CA PRO A 32 4.97 1.34 -10.74
C PRO A 32 6.22 2.20 -10.89
N THR A 33 6.68 2.41 -12.12
CA THR A 33 7.96 3.08 -12.43
C THR A 33 8.06 4.50 -11.85
N LYS A 34 6.97 5.28 -11.88
CA LYS A 34 6.91 6.63 -11.30
C LYS A 34 7.11 6.63 -9.79
N ALA A 35 6.48 5.69 -9.08
CA ALA A 35 6.62 5.59 -7.62
C ALA A 35 8.02 5.07 -7.24
N MET A 36 8.53 4.08 -7.97
CA MET A 36 9.87 3.54 -7.75
C MET A 36 10.97 4.59 -7.99
N ALA A 37 10.78 5.52 -8.92
CA ALA A 37 11.74 6.60 -9.19
C ALA A 37 11.85 7.64 -8.05
N LEU A 38 10.89 7.67 -7.12
CA LEU A 38 10.93 8.54 -5.94
C LEU A 38 11.67 7.90 -4.76
N ILE A 39 11.96 6.59 -4.83
CA ILE A 39 12.67 5.86 -3.77
C ILE A 39 14.18 6.03 -3.98
N ASN A 40 14.92 6.26 -2.90
CA ASN A 40 16.37 6.41 -2.91
C ASN A 40 17.04 5.23 -3.65
N PRO A 41 17.71 5.47 -4.79
CA PRO A 41 18.36 4.41 -5.56
C PRO A 41 19.60 3.85 -4.87
N HIS A 42 20.12 4.54 -3.85
CA HIS A 42 21.28 4.12 -3.05
C HIS A 42 20.89 3.33 -1.79
N GLN A 43 19.60 3.19 -1.50
CA GLN A 43 19.09 2.37 -0.40
C GLN A 43 19.07 0.88 -0.80
N ALA A 44 20.21 0.20 -0.64
CA ALA A 44 20.49 -1.11 -1.22
C ALA A 44 19.48 -2.21 -0.84
N ASP A 45 19.05 -2.25 0.42
CA ASP A 45 18.06 -3.19 0.94
C ASP A 45 16.69 -3.01 0.25
N VAL A 46 16.25 -1.76 0.11
CA VAL A 46 14.98 -1.45 -0.57
C VAL A 46 15.07 -1.71 -2.07
N GLN A 47 16.21 -1.44 -2.71
CA GLN A 47 16.40 -1.79 -4.13
C GLN A 47 16.40 -3.31 -4.35
N GLU A 48 16.97 -4.08 -3.43
CA GLU A 48 16.92 -5.54 -3.48
C GLU A 48 15.48 -6.05 -3.30
N TYR A 49 14.75 -5.51 -2.31
CA TYR A 49 13.32 -5.78 -2.12
C TYR A 49 12.52 -5.52 -3.40
N LEU A 50 12.64 -4.32 -4.00
CA LEU A 50 11.90 -3.95 -5.21
C LEU A 50 12.24 -4.86 -6.39
N LYS A 51 13.50 -5.33 -6.49
CA LYS A 51 13.90 -6.28 -7.54
C LYS A 51 13.25 -7.65 -7.34
N LYS A 52 13.25 -8.19 -6.12
CA LYS A 52 12.63 -9.48 -5.79
C LYS A 52 11.12 -9.42 -5.94
N ALA A 53 10.49 -8.36 -5.41
CA ALA A 53 9.05 -8.18 -5.40
C ALA A 53 8.39 -8.22 -6.77
N PHE A 54 9.08 -7.81 -7.83
CA PHE A 54 8.52 -7.89 -9.18
C PHE A 54 9.05 -9.07 -10.02
N ARG A 55 9.93 -9.89 -9.47
CA ARG A 55 10.50 -11.06 -10.16
C ARG A 55 9.92 -12.38 -9.63
N ALA A 56 9.89 -12.52 -8.31
CA ALA A 56 9.41 -13.69 -7.60
C ALA A 56 8.90 -13.22 -6.23
N PRO A 57 7.66 -12.69 -6.17
CA PRO A 57 7.06 -12.27 -4.91
C PRO A 57 6.99 -13.44 -3.92
N ASP A 58 7.21 -13.13 -2.65
CA ASP A 58 7.04 -14.01 -1.50
C ASP A 58 6.54 -13.18 -0.31
N ARG A 59 6.42 -13.79 0.87
CA ARG A 59 5.88 -13.14 2.06
C ARG A 59 6.64 -11.86 2.44
N GLU A 60 7.96 -11.91 2.36
CA GLU A 60 8.83 -10.80 2.74
C GLU A 60 8.99 -9.77 1.61
N ASN A 61 8.87 -10.22 0.36
CA ASN A 61 9.10 -9.43 -0.84
C ASN A 61 7.82 -9.36 -1.69
N ASP A 62 6.68 -9.02 -1.10
CA ASP A 62 5.46 -8.78 -1.87
C ASP A 62 5.40 -7.30 -2.32
N PRO A 63 5.20 -6.99 -3.62
CA PRO A 63 5.04 -5.61 -4.07
C PRO A 63 3.79 -4.93 -3.48
N LEU A 64 2.80 -5.69 -3.00
CA LEU A 64 1.60 -5.16 -2.34
C LEU A 64 1.88 -4.43 -1.04
N LEU A 65 3.05 -4.65 -0.42
CA LEU A 65 3.50 -3.90 0.76
C LEU A 65 3.55 -2.39 0.46
N LEU A 66 3.93 -1.99 -0.76
CA LEU A 66 4.00 -0.58 -1.17
C LEU A 66 3.03 -0.19 -2.28
N PHE A 67 2.56 -1.12 -3.11
CA PHE A 67 1.83 -0.83 -4.34
C PHE A 67 0.51 -1.57 -4.43
N SER A 68 -0.62 -0.87 -4.59
CA SER A 68 -1.91 -1.54 -4.83
C SER A 68 -2.03 -1.94 -6.29
N ARG A 69 -2.19 -3.24 -6.55
CA ARG A 69 -2.13 -3.80 -7.91
C ARG A 69 -3.12 -4.95 -8.04
N PHE A 70 -3.84 -4.99 -9.16
CA PHE A 70 -4.72 -6.09 -9.50
C PHE A 70 -4.23 -6.78 -10.77
N ARG A 71 -4.52 -8.09 -10.91
CA ARG A 71 -4.29 -8.79 -12.17
C ARG A 71 -5.44 -8.49 -13.11
N SER A 72 -5.15 -7.79 -14.21
CA SER A 72 -6.15 -7.36 -15.19
C SER A 72 -6.89 -8.49 -15.90
N ALA A 73 -6.31 -9.69 -15.90
CA ALA A 73 -6.96 -10.91 -16.39
C ALA A 73 -8.06 -11.44 -15.45
N ASP A 74 -8.00 -11.08 -14.16
CA ASP A 74 -8.90 -11.61 -13.13
C ASP A 74 -9.98 -10.59 -12.76
N VAL A 75 -9.58 -9.32 -12.55
CA VAL A 75 -10.48 -8.24 -12.13
C VAL A 75 -10.15 -6.91 -12.80
N ARG A 76 -11.12 -6.00 -12.79
CA ARG A 76 -10.96 -4.62 -13.28
C ARG A 76 -11.48 -3.61 -12.25
N PRO A 77 -10.74 -2.55 -11.93
CA PRO A 77 -11.27 -1.42 -11.17
C PRO A 77 -12.50 -0.80 -11.85
N VAL A 78 -13.48 -0.40 -11.05
CA VAL A 78 -14.71 0.26 -11.50
C VAL A 78 -14.54 1.77 -11.49
N GLY A 79 -14.70 2.39 -12.66
CA GLY A 79 -14.57 3.83 -12.83
C GLY A 79 -13.13 4.33 -12.60
N ASP A 80 -13.00 5.63 -12.34
CA ASP A 80 -11.75 6.37 -12.17
C ASP A 80 -11.58 6.97 -10.76
N VAL A 81 -12.53 6.70 -9.86
CA VAL A 81 -12.55 7.25 -8.50
C VAL A 81 -12.20 6.18 -7.47
N VAL A 82 -11.06 6.36 -6.82
CA VAL A 82 -10.70 5.65 -5.59
C VAL A 82 -11.01 6.55 -4.39
N LYS A 83 -11.73 6.04 -3.40
CA LYS A 83 -11.99 6.78 -2.17
C LYS A 83 -10.81 6.61 -1.21
N THR A 84 -10.31 7.72 -0.69
CA THR A 84 -9.18 7.74 0.24
C THR A 84 -9.54 8.46 1.53
N ARG A 85 -9.06 7.96 2.66
CA ARG A 85 -9.15 8.63 3.96
C ARG A 85 -7.87 8.38 4.75
N GLY A 86 -7.27 9.42 5.32
CA GLY A 86 -6.03 9.25 6.06
C GLY A 86 -5.50 10.51 6.70
N ARG A 87 -4.27 10.39 7.22
CA ARG A 87 -3.48 11.49 7.77
C ARG A 87 -2.09 11.47 7.18
N VAL A 88 -1.52 12.67 7.04
CA VAL A 88 -0.12 12.89 6.70
C VAL A 88 0.42 13.83 7.75
N THR A 89 1.48 13.43 8.43
CA THR A 89 2.16 14.21 9.47
C THR A 89 3.64 14.28 9.13
N PHE A 90 4.33 15.29 9.65
CA PHE A 90 5.76 15.44 9.44
C PHE A 90 6.46 15.86 10.72
N ARG A 91 7.76 15.57 10.79
CA ARG A 91 8.67 16.02 11.84
C ARG A 91 10.08 16.18 11.27
N GLU A 92 10.91 16.92 11.97
CA GLU A 92 12.36 16.90 11.71
C GLU A 92 12.95 15.64 12.38
N ASP A 93 13.81 14.91 11.66
CA ASP A 93 14.54 13.76 12.21
C ASP A 93 15.84 14.20 12.89
N GLU A 94 16.59 13.24 13.45
CA GLU A 94 17.85 13.52 14.16
C GLU A 94 18.96 14.09 13.26
N LYS A 95 18.84 13.91 11.93
CA LYS A 95 19.79 14.37 10.92
C LYS A 95 19.34 15.67 10.22
N GLY A 96 18.17 16.19 10.60
CA GLY A 96 17.56 17.39 10.04
C GLY A 96 16.79 17.15 8.74
N ALA A 97 16.49 15.90 8.40
CA ALA A 97 15.61 15.54 7.30
C ALA A 97 14.14 15.77 7.66
N VAL A 98 13.30 16.01 6.66
CA VAL A 98 11.84 16.04 6.84
C VAL A 98 11.34 14.60 6.79
N GLU A 99 11.03 14.01 7.93
CA GLU A 99 10.36 12.70 7.98
C GLU A 99 8.85 12.89 7.85
N VAL A 100 8.24 12.23 6.86
CA VAL A 100 6.81 12.26 6.62
C VAL A 100 6.21 10.89 6.91
N SER A 101 5.26 10.85 7.84
CA SER A 101 4.47 9.66 8.16
C SER A 101 3.09 9.77 7.52
N THR A 102 2.67 8.71 6.84
CA THR A 102 1.36 8.62 6.20
C THR A 102 0.61 7.43 6.78
N ASP A 103 -0.70 7.55 6.97
CA ASP A 103 -1.59 6.42 7.28
C ASP A 103 -2.88 6.65 6.48
N VAL A 104 -3.00 5.95 5.34
CA VAL A 104 -4.04 6.18 4.33
C VAL A 104 -4.76 4.88 4.01
N THR A 105 -6.08 4.93 4.08
CA THR A 105 -6.99 3.87 3.62
C THR A 105 -7.46 4.19 2.19
N TYR A 106 -7.39 3.20 1.30
CA TYR A 106 -7.85 3.21 -0.08
C TYR A 106 -8.97 2.19 -0.27
N VAL A 107 -10.04 2.56 -0.99
CA VAL A 107 -11.15 1.67 -1.32
C VAL A 107 -11.22 1.48 -2.83
N TYR A 108 -10.99 0.24 -3.27
CA TYR A 108 -10.97 -0.15 -4.67
C TYR A 108 -12.23 -0.95 -5.01
N PRO A 109 -13.23 -0.34 -5.69
CA PRO A 109 -14.33 -1.10 -6.26
C PRO A 109 -13.82 -1.87 -7.50
N VAL A 110 -14.14 -3.15 -7.60
CA VAL A 110 -13.69 -4.03 -8.69
C VAL A 110 -14.82 -4.93 -9.17
N VAL A 111 -14.77 -5.28 -10.45
CA VAL A 111 -15.62 -6.31 -11.08
C VAL A 111 -14.74 -7.42 -11.64
N ARG A 112 -15.30 -8.60 -11.85
CA ARG A 112 -14.58 -9.67 -12.56
C ARG A 112 -14.29 -9.26 -14.00
N ALA A 113 -13.12 -9.66 -14.50
CA ALA A 113 -12.77 -9.47 -15.90
C ALA A 113 -13.64 -10.32 -16.84
N SER A 114 -14.19 -11.45 -16.36
CA SER A 114 -15.05 -12.37 -17.12
C SER A 114 -16.44 -11.82 -17.45
N GLY A 115 -16.86 -10.70 -16.85
CA GLY A 115 -18.11 -10.01 -17.19
C GLY A 115 -19.30 -10.35 -16.28
N ASP A 116 -19.25 -9.83 -15.05
CA ASP A 116 -20.36 -9.80 -14.09
C ASP A 116 -20.53 -8.35 -13.57
N ASP A 117 -21.75 -8.01 -13.13
CA ASP A 117 -22.11 -6.71 -12.56
C ASP A 117 -21.88 -6.67 -11.03
N GLU A 118 -21.49 -7.78 -10.40
CA GLU A 118 -21.13 -7.78 -8.98
C GLU A 118 -19.89 -6.91 -8.72
N VAL A 119 -20.07 -5.89 -7.87
CA VAL A 119 -18.97 -5.04 -7.40
C VAL A 119 -18.50 -5.53 -6.04
N ALA A 120 -17.28 -6.07 -6.01
CA ALA A 120 -16.55 -6.31 -4.77
C ALA A 120 -15.73 -5.07 -4.41
N ARG A 121 -15.41 -4.92 -3.11
CA ARG A 121 -14.51 -3.87 -2.62
C ARG A 121 -13.30 -4.50 -1.98
N THR A 122 -12.13 -4.04 -2.37
CA THR A 122 -10.87 -4.31 -1.66
C THR A 122 -10.46 -3.04 -0.94
N ILE A 123 -10.17 -3.15 0.35
CA ILE A 123 -9.82 -2.01 1.19
C ILE A 123 -8.38 -2.21 1.67
N VAL A 124 -7.54 -1.20 1.47
CA VAL A 124 -6.12 -1.26 1.84
C VAL A 124 -5.80 -0.07 2.73
N ARG A 125 -5.44 -0.29 3.99
CA ARG A 125 -4.85 0.71 4.87
C ARG A 125 -3.34 0.55 4.84
N ARG A 126 -2.61 1.61 4.52
CA ARG A 126 -1.15 1.61 4.45
C ARG A 126 -0.57 2.73 5.29
N GLU A 127 0.39 2.38 6.13
CA GLU A 127 1.29 3.33 6.76
C GLU A 127 2.64 3.30 6.05
N VAL A 128 3.16 4.47 5.68
CA VAL A 128 4.50 4.61 5.07
C VAL A 128 5.20 5.78 5.73
N VAL A 129 6.42 5.55 6.20
CA VAL A 129 7.31 6.57 6.74
C VAL A 129 8.46 6.80 5.75
N MET A 130 8.64 8.06 5.35
CA MET A 130 9.57 8.48 4.31
C MET A 130 10.49 9.57 4.88
N SER A 131 11.80 9.38 4.77
CA SER A 131 12.77 10.44 5.09
C SER A 131 13.17 11.18 3.82
N TRP A 132 12.86 12.47 3.75
CA TRP A 132 13.31 13.35 2.68
C TRP A 132 14.67 13.94 3.08
N ASP A 133 15.70 13.13 2.90
CA ASP A 133 17.06 13.43 3.35
C ASP A 133 17.73 14.54 2.53
N ASP A 134 18.62 15.31 3.19
CA ASP A 134 19.48 16.28 2.54
C ASP A 134 20.64 15.56 1.81
N PRO A 135 20.77 15.67 0.47
CA PRO A 135 21.85 15.05 -0.29
C PRO A 135 23.25 15.57 0.08
N ALA A 136 23.36 16.72 0.76
CA ALA A 136 24.63 17.19 1.30
C ALA A 136 25.08 16.42 2.55
N LYS A 137 24.18 15.67 3.19
CA LYS A 137 24.43 14.95 4.46
C LYS A 137 24.32 13.43 4.32
N ILE A 138 23.47 12.95 3.42
CA ILE A 138 23.14 11.54 3.24
C ILE A 138 23.35 11.14 1.78
N VAL A 139 23.76 9.90 1.53
CA VAL A 139 23.87 9.35 0.16
C VAL A 139 22.47 9.11 -0.38
N ILE A 140 21.95 10.08 -1.12
CA ILE A 140 20.62 10.07 -1.74
C ILE A 140 20.63 10.90 -3.02
N GLU A 141 19.80 10.54 -4.00
CA GLU A 141 19.60 11.39 -5.18
C GLU A 141 18.59 12.52 -4.88
N PRO A 142 18.84 13.75 -5.35
CA PRO A 142 17.91 14.86 -5.15
C PRO A 142 16.49 14.52 -5.61
N GLY A 143 15.50 14.77 -4.74
CA GLY A 143 14.09 14.51 -5.04
C GLY A 143 13.64 13.06 -4.82
N THR A 144 14.48 12.23 -4.21
CA THR A 144 14.10 10.90 -3.72
C THR A 144 13.99 10.88 -2.20
N PHE A 145 13.39 9.83 -1.63
CA PHE A 145 13.28 9.61 -0.19
C PHE A 145 13.87 8.26 0.21
N SER A 146 14.40 8.16 1.42
CA SER A 146 14.72 6.88 2.04
C SER A 146 13.46 6.30 2.69
N LEU A 147 13.10 5.06 2.36
CA LEU A 147 11.98 4.37 2.96
C LEU A 147 12.38 3.93 4.38
N VAL A 148 11.70 4.49 5.38
CA VAL A 148 12.01 4.24 6.81
C VAL A 148 11.24 3.03 7.32
N SER A 149 9.95 2.97 7.05
CA SER A 149 9.10 1.83 7.40
C SER A 149 7.83 1.81 6.56
N TYR A 150 7.19 0.65 6.51
CA TYR A 150 5.89 0.47 5.89
C TYR A 150 5.09 -0.59 6.65
N LYS A 151 3.77 -0.44 6.62
CA LYS A 151 2.80 -1.39 7.17
C LYS A 151 1.58 -1.41 6.28
N VAL A 152 0.98 -2.57 6.12
CA VAL A 152 -0.20 -2.74 5.28
C VAL A 152 -1.20 -3.66 5.96
N ASP A 153 -2.45 -3.26 5.93
CA ASP A 153 -3.61 -4.00 6.38
C ASP A 153 -4.60 -4.04 5.22
N THR A 154 -4.99 -5.24 4.81
CA THR A 154 -5.77 -5.46 3.59
C THR A 154 -7.02 -6.27 3.90
N THR A 155 -8.15 -5.80 3.41
CA THR A 155 -9.43 -6.46 3.52
C THR A 155 -9.96 -6.80 2.15
N ASN A 156 -10.36 -8.06 1.97
CA ASN A 156 -10.77 -8.62 0.67
C ASN A 156 -9.71 -8.43 -0.43
N GLY A 157 -8.44 -8.70 -0.11
CA GLY A 157 -7.32 -8.65 -1.06
C GLY A 157 -6.59 -9.98 -1.26
N GLY A 158 -7.13 -11.07 -0.73
CA GLY A 158 -6.48 -12.39 -0.69
C GLY A 158 -5.72 -12.62 0.61
N CYS A 159 -5.82 -13.83 1.16
CA CYS A 159 -5.11 -14.25 2.37
C CYS A 159 -3.98 -15.23 2.01
N ASP A 160 -2.82 -15.04 2.64
CA ASP A 160 -1.63 -15.92 2.55
C ASP A 160 -1.18 -16.33 1.13
N THR A 161 -1.51 -15.51 0.13
CA THR A 161 -1.14 -15.74 -1.26
C THR A 161 -0.28 -14.59 -1.78
N TYR A 162 1.03 -14.82 -1.88
CA TYR A 162 2.02 -13.80 -2.27
C TYR A 162 2.25 -13.81 -3.77
N THR A 163 1.24 -13.37 -4.55
CA THR A 163 1.34 -13.33 -6.02
C THR A 163 1.79 -11.98 -6.57
N GLY A 164 1.93 -10.97 -5.70
CA GLY A 164 2.14 -9.58 -6.09
C GLY A 164 0.92 -8.87 -6.67
N TYR A 165 -0.27 -9.46 -6.52
CA TYR A 165 -1.56 -8.90 -6.93
C TYR A 165 -2.62 -9.15 -5.85
N LEU A 166 -3.47 -8.17 -5.62
CA LEU A 166 -4.67 -8.31 -4.80
C LEU A 166 -5.62 -9.30 -5.48
N ILE A 167 -6.20 -10.20 -4.68
CA ILE A 167 -7.11 -11.27 -5.11
C ILE A 167 -8.45 -11.07 -4.39
N PRO A 168 -9.33 -10.20 -4.90
CA PRO A 168 -10.62 -9.93 -4.29
C PRO A 168 -11.53 -11.16 -4.41
N ALA A 169 -12.19 -11.52 -3.33
CA ALA A 169 -13.30 -12.48 -3.34
C ALA A 169 -14.60 -11.75 -3.67
N PHE A 170 -15.44 -12.42 -4.46
CA PHE A 170 -16.80 -12.01 -4.79
C PHE A 170 -17.80 -12.92 -4.05
N LEU A 171 -19.05 -12.51 -3.93
CA LEU A 171 -20.12 -13.28 -3.27
C LEU A 171 -20.26 -14.67 -3.87
N ALA A 172 -20.16 -14.79 -5.20
CA ALA A 172 -20.22 -16.08 -5.89
C ALA A 172 -19.05 -17.04 -5.54
N ASP A 173 -17.92 -16.52 -5.04
CA ASP A 173 -16.77 -17.33 -4.60
C ASP A 173 -16.90 -17.78 -3.13
N ARG A 174 -17.85 -17.22 -2.37
CA ARG A 174 -18.03 -17.55 -0.95
C ARG A 174 -18.75 -18.88 -0.82
N THR A 175 -17.98 -19.96 -0.71
CA THR A 175 -18.46 -21.20 -0.10
C THR A 175 -18.63 -20.98 1.40
N THR A 176 -19.52 -21.70 2.07
CA THR A 176 -19.75 -21.60 3.54
C THR A 176 -18.50 -21.87 4.40
N ASP A 177 -17.43 -22.39 3.78
CA ASP A 177 -16.12 -22.64 4.39
C ASP A 177 -15.07 -21.55 4.09
N ALA A 178 -15.46 -20.48 3.37
CA ALA A 178 -14.58 -19.37 2.96
C ALA A 178 -14.74 -18.11 3.84
N ASP A 179 -15.51 -18.22 4.92
CA ASP A 179 -15.47 -17.22 5.98
C ASP A 179 -14.13 -17.39 6.69
N GLY A 180 -13.31 -16.34 6.70
CA GLY A 180 -12.00 -16.36 7.37
C GLY A 180 -12.12 -16.88 8.80
N ASP A 181 -11.12 -17.59 9.29
CA ASP A 181 -11.08 -18.13 10.65
C ASP A 181 -10.56 -17.12 11.68
N GLY A 182 -10.12 -15.95 11.21
CA GLY A 182 -9.56 -14.88 12.02
C GLY A 182 -10.59 -13.91 12.61
N PRO A 183 -10.11 -12.94 13.42
CA PRO A 183 -10.96 -11.99 14.12
C PRO A 183 -11.78 -11.12 13.16
N ALA A 184 -12.95 -10.68 13.65
CA ALA A 184 -13.78 -9.74 12.93
C ALA A 184 -13.20 -8.32 13.02
N VAL A 185 -12.85 -7.73 11.87
CA VAL A 185 -12.20 -6.42 11.76
C VAL A 185 -13.09 -5.44 10.99
N ASP A 186 -13.19 -4.20 11.50
CA ASP A 186 -13.72 -3.08 10.72
C ASP A 186 -12.59 -2.40 9.93
N PRO A 187 -12.54 -2.54 8.59
CA PRO A 187 -11.45 -2.00 7.79
C PRO A 187 -11.37 -0.47 7.81
N TYR A 188 -12.44 0.20 8.25
CA TYR A 188 -12.53 1.65 8.34
C TYR A 188 -12.26 2.18 9.75
N ASP A 189 -12.12 1.31 10.75
CA ASP A 189 -11.71 1.73 12.06
C ASP A 189 -10.27 2.26 12.02
N ARG A 190 -10.05 3.36 12.71
CA ARG A 190 -8.76 4.04 12.84
C ARG A 190 -8.47 4.42 14.28
N SER A 191 -9.26 3.91 15.23
CA SER A 191 -9.01 4.07 16.66
C SER A 191 -7.82 3.22 17.10
N THR A 192 -7.69 2.02 16.55
CA THR A 192 -6.49 1.17 16.72
C THR A 192 -5.39 1.56 15.71
N PRO A 193 -4.15 1.81 16.17
CA PRO A 193 -2.98 1.95 15.31
C PRO A 193 -2.79 0.72 14.42
N ILE A 194 -2.26 0.90 13.22
CA ILE A 194 -2.08 -0.23 12.28
C ILE A 194 -1.11 -1.29 12.83
N GLU A 195 -0.10 -0.87 13.61
CA GLU A 195 0.84 -1.77 14.29
C GLU A 195 0.13 -2.78 15.20
N GLU A 196 -0.76 -2.28 16.05
CA GLU A 196 -1.50 -3.11 17.00
C GLU A 196 -2.42 -4.06 16.25
N ARG A 197 -3.07 -3.59 15.18
CA ARG A 197 -3.89 -4.44 14.31
C ARG A 197 -3.10 -5.55 13.63
N MET A 198 -1.92 -5.25 13.09
CA MET A 198 -1.09 -6.28 12.46
C MET A 198 -0.65 -7.33 13.48
N ARG A 199 -0.31 -6.90 14.69
CA ARG A 199 0.08 -7.80 15.78
C ARG A 199 -1.06 -8.67 16.30
N GLU A 200 -2.29 -8.18 16.26
CA GLU A 200 -3.51 -8.95 16.56
C GLU A 200 -3.80 -9.99 15.47
N GLY A 201 -3.53 -9.68 14.19
CA GLY A 201 -3.70 -10.62 13.08
C GLY A 201 -2.56 -11.63 12.90
N ASP A 202 -1.39 -11.42 13.52
CA ASP A 202 -0.24 -12.29 13.41
C ASP A 202 -0.51 -13.68 14.03
N GLY A 203 -0.81 -14.66 13.18
CA GLY A 203 -1.01 -16.06 13.55
C GLY A 203 -2.46 -16.53 13.69
N GLU A 204 -3.44 -15.66 13.43
CA GLU A 204 -4.87 -15.97 13.59
C GLU A 204 -5.60 -16.27 12.26
N GLY A 205 -4.87 -16.56 11.19
CA GLY A 205 -5.47 -16.91 9.89
C GLY A 205 -6.08 -15.69 9.18
N CYS A 206 -7.02 -15.93 8.27
CA CYS A 206 -7.60 -14.88 7.43
C CYS A 206 -8.68 -14.11 8.20
N GLY A 207 -8.48 -12.81 8.47
CA GLY A 207 -9.46 -12.00 9.21
C GLY A 207 -10.80 -11.83 8.48
N ILE A 208 -11.90 -11.72 9.24
CA ILE A 208 -13.25 -11.49 8.68
C ILE A 208 -13.55 -9.99 8.66
N ALA A 209 -13.94 -9.46 7.49
CA ALA A 209 -14.42 -8.09 7.39
C ALA A 209 -15.84 -7.95 7.96
N THR A 210 -16.04 -7.05 8.92
CA THR A 210 -17.39 -6.73 9.44
C THR A 210 -18.23 -5.92 8.45
N ARG A 211 -17.59 -5.24 7.49
CA ARG A 211 -18.22 -4.45 6.41
C ARG A 211 -17.25 -4.18 5.27
N SER A 212 -17.79 -3.87 4.09
CA SER A 212 -17.02 -3.51 2.89
C SER A 212 -17.64 -2.36 2.10
#